data_AF-A0A5C7MUI2-F1
#
_entry.id   AF-A0A5C7MUI2-F1
#
_cell.length_a   1.000
_cell.length_b   1.000
_cell.length_c   1.000
_cell.angle_alpha   90.00
_cell.angle_beta   90.00
_cell.angle_gamma   90.00
#
_symmetry.space_group_name_H-M   'P 1'
#
loop_
_entity.id
_entity.type
_entity.pdbx_description
1 polymer ?
#
loop_
_entity_poly.entity_id
_entity_poly.type
_entity_poly.pdbx_seq_one_letter_code
_entity_poly.pdbx_strand_id
1 'polypeptide(L)'
;MSKTSSDTPASVESRLKEAVQAAERLGRLNHRRLDALESLASFYIQRGRFREAEPLQVQALSVKEKIYGPEHETLALPLTELARSYETTGRLAEAEAVLTLALKIHERDAVQNSVAVAQDLAALAQVVARRNKTAEAENHLARSQKIARIVFGESHSALIRFHLAWGDAARTLGRPDAADGHYENAERLSDQGPGGAGERGNVWTRRGHAARATGRPRAAADFYRRALDAHETAEGARGLAVARDWLFLGHARADEGRFRKADAAFKRSLTIRENAQGPEHPDVAETWAARGDGWAAAKKFVEAERAYQKARALFHRCHGPDAPALLRTLNGLAHLYYERGVYDEADRLLGELTRAHERVYGPAHPATRAARENAAVCLEAQDRFEEAEAVRRPPTTPKNRTTVLHSRPPPPRRNHCSPDASAPCSRFDDAATSFGSSSASRCFRGGSGRSS
;
A
#
# COMPACT_ATOMS: atom_id res chain seq x y z
N MET A 1 -26.67 -42.61 3.87
CA MET A 1 -25.75 -41.73 4.63
C MET A 1 -24.58 -41.37 3.72
N SER A 2 -24.74 -40.34 2.89
CA SER A 2 -23.64 -39.84 2.04
C SER A 2 -22.65 -39.10 2.94
N LYS A 3 -21.38 -39.53 2.90
CA LYS A 3 -20.27 -38.80 3.48
C LYS A 3 -20.22 -37.44 2.76
N THR A 4 -20.63 -36.38 3.43
CA THR A 4 -20.25 -35.02 3.06
C THR A 4 -18.73 -34.98 3.11
N SER A 5 -18.06 -35.03 1.95
CA SER A 5 -16.63 -34.72 1.91
C SER A 5 -16.51 -33.29 2.41
N SER A 6 -15.99 -33.10 3.61
CA SER A 6 -15.63 -31.77 4.07
C SER A 6 -14.59 -31.25 3.09
N ASP A 7 -14.99 -30.29 2.27
CA ASP A 7 -14.12 -29.64 1.31
C ASP A 7 -13.05 -28.86 2.07
N THR A 8 -11.93 -29.53 2.36
CA THR A 8 -10.76 -28.86 2.92
C THR A 8 -10.22 -27.86 1.90
N PRO A 9 -9.56 -26.77 2.34
CA PRO A 9 -8.94 -25.83 1.42
C PRO A 9 -7.95 -26.51 0.45
N ALA A 10 -7.25 -27.55 0.90
CA ALA A 10 -6.35 -28.35 0.07
C ALA A 10 -7.08 -29.14 -1.02
N SER A 11 -8.25 -29.72 -0.73
CA SER A 11 -9.04 -30.44 -1.73
C SER A 11 -9.70 -29.51 -2.74
N VAL A 12 -10.08 -28.29 -2.32
CA VAL A 12 -10.54 -27.23 -3.25
C VAL A 12 -9.39 -26.81 -4.17
N GLU A 13 -8.20 -26.54 -3.61
CA GLU A 13 -7.02 -26.16 -4.40
C GLU A 13 -6.65 -27.24 -5.43
N SER A 14 -6.63 -28.52 -5.04
CA SER A 14 -6.33 -29.63 -5.96
C SER A 14 -7.32 -29.68 -7.13
N ARG A 15 -8.62 -29.60 -6.84
CA ARG A 15 -9.67 -29.61 -7.88
C ARG A 15 -9.56 -28.43 -8.82
N LEU A 16 -9.26 -27.23 -8.32
CA LEU A 16 -9.07 -26.05 -9.16
C LEU A 16 -7.83 -26.19 -10.06
N LYS A 17 -6.72 -26.75 -9.55
CA LYS A 17 -5.55 -27.07 -10.38
C LYS A 17 -5.85 -28.12 -11.46
N GLU A 18 -6.57 -29.18 -11.10
CA GLU A 18 -7.02 -30.21 -12.04
C GLU A 18 -7.95 -29.62 -13.10
N ALA A 19 -8.85 -28.71 -12.73
CA ALA A 19 -9.73 -28.02 -13.66
C ALA A 19 -8.95 -27.18 -14.68
N VAL A 20 -7.91 -26.45 -14.25
CA VAL A 20 -7.02 -25.71 -15.16
C VAL A 20 -6.35 -26.66 -16.15
N GLN A 21 -5.79 -27.78 -15.67
CA GLN A 21 -5.12 -28.77 -16.53
C GLN A 21 -6.09 -29.45 -17.50
N ALA A 22 -7.29 -29.81 -17.04
CA ALA A 22 -8.31 -30.43 -17.88
C ALA A 22 -8.79 -29.46 -18.96
N ALA A 23 -9.01 -28.20 -18.62
CA ALA A 23 -9.41 -27.17 -19.58
C ALA A 23 -8.30 -26.87 -20.60
N GLU A 24 -7.02 -26.91 -20.20
CA GLU A 24 -5.89 -26.76 -21.10
C GLU A 24 -5.80 -27.89 -22.14
N ARG A 25 -6.14 -29.14 -21.76
CA ARG A 25 -6.21 -30.28 -22.70
C ARG A 25 -7.28 -30.11 -23.78
N LEU A 26 -8.35 -29.36 -23.48
CA LEU A 26 -9.39 -29.00 -24.46
C LEU A 26 -8.97 -27.87 -25.41
N GLY A 27 -7.81 -27.26 -25.17
CA GLY A 27 -7.26 -26.17 -25.97
C GLY A 27 -6.68 -25.05 -25.11
N ARG A 28 -5.62 -24.40 -25.59
CA ARG A 28 -4.98 -23.31 -24.85
C ARG A 28 -5.78 -22.00 -24.86
N LEU A 29 -6.68 -21.81 -25.83
CA LEU A 29 -7.47 -20.59 -26.00
C LEU A 29 -8.96 -20.93 -25.95
N ASN A 30 -9.48 -21.19 -24.74
CA ASN A 30 -10.91 -21.44 -24.54
C ASN A 30 -11.42 -20.80 -23.25
N HIS A 31 -12.73 -20.55 -23.19
CA HIS A 31 -13.39 -19.91 -22.04
C HIS A 31 -13.29 -20.76 -20.77
N ARG A 32 -13.32 -22.09 -20.87
CA ARG A 32 -13.17 -22.98 -19.70
C ARG A 32 -11.83 -22.81 -19.00
N ARG A 33 -10.75 -22.62 -19.76
CA ARG A 33 -9.41 -22.37 -19.22
C ARG A 33 -9.36 -20.99 -18.56
N LEU A 34 -9.98 -19.99 -19.17
CA LEU A 34 -10.11 -18.65 -18.59
C LEU A 34 -10.81 -18.73 -17.22
N ASP A 35 -12.00 -19.32 -17.15
CA ASP A 35 -12.79 -19.43 -15.92
C ASP A 35 -12.05 -20.21 -14.83
N ALA A 36 -11.35 -21.29 -15.20
CA ALA A 36 -10.56 -22.09 -14.27
C ALA A 36 -9.35 -21.32 -13.72
N LEU A 37 -8.66 -20.55 -14.55
CA LEU A 37 -7.54 -19.69 -14.13
C LEU A 37 -8.02 -18.57 -13.21
N GLU A 38 -9.10 -17.87 -13.56
CA GLU A 38 -9.69 -16.81 -12.74
C GLU A 38 -10.17 -17.36 -11.39
N SER A 39 -10.79 -18.55 -11.38
CA SER A 39 -11.23 -19.21 -10.14
C SER A 39 -10.07 -19.60 -9.22
N LEU A 40 -8.99 -20.18 -9.77
CA LEU A 40 -7.81 -20.54 -8.99
C LEU A 40 -7.05 -19.30 -8.50
N ALA A 41 -6.97 -18.24 -9.32
CA ALA A 41 -6.39 -16.97 -8.90
C ALA A 41 -7.18 -16.35 -7.74
N SER A 42 -8.50 -16.28 -7.85
CA SER A 42 -9.39 -15.77 -6.80
C SER A 42 -9.27 -16.57 -5.51
N PHE A 43 -9.20 -17.91 -5.60
CA PHE A 43 -8.95 -18.79 -4.47
C PHE A 43 -7.66 -18.43 -3.73
N TYR A 44 -6.57 -18.18 -4.46
CA TYR A 44 -5.31 -17.76 -3.86
C TYR A 44 -5.36 -16.35 -3.26
N ILE A 45 -6.00 -15.39 -3.92
CA ILE A 45 -6.16 -14.02 -3.41
C ILE A 45 -6.93 -14.02 -2.09
N GLN A 46 -8.02 -14.78 -1.99
CA GLN A 46 -8.81 -14.91 -0.75
C GLN A 46 -8.01 -15.51 0.42
N ARG A 47 -6.96 -16.27 0.11
CA ARG A 47 -6.01 -16.82 1.10
C ARG A 47 -4.78 -15.93 1.30
N GLY A 48 -4.72 -14.81 0.59
CA GLY A 48 -3.59 -13.90 0.59
C GLY A 48 -2.31 -14.47 0.00
N ARG A 49 -2.42 -15.49 -0.87
CA ARG A 49 -1.33 -16.15 -1.59
C ARG A 49 -1.10 -15.45 -2.94
N PHE A 50 -0.68 -14.19 -2.87
CA PHE A 50 -0.59 -13.31 -4.05
C PHE A 50 0.47 -13.78 -5.06
N ARG A 51 1.54 -14.42 -4.58
CA ARG A 51 2.61 -14.98 -5.43
C ARG A 51 2.12 -16.10 -6.33
N GLU A 52 1.17 -16.90 -5.85
CA GLU A 52 0.55 -17.97 -6.63
C GLU A 52 -0.60 -17.45 -7.50
N ALA A 53 -1.32 -16.40 -7.05
CA ALA A 53 -2.40 -15.80 -7.82
C ALA A 53 -1.91 -15.04 -9.05
N GLU A 54 -0.87 -14.24 -8.91
CA GLU A 54 -0.37 -13.35 -9.97
C GLU A 54 -0.09 -14.04 -11.31
N PRO A 55 0.69 -15.14 -11.39
CA PRO A 55 0.95 -15.81 -12.67
C PRO A 55 -0.33 -16.33 -13.32
N LEU A 56 -1.34 -16.70 -12.52
CA LEU A 56 -2.64 -17.14 -13.04
C LEU A 56 -3.45 -15.97 -13.58
N GLN A 57 -3.43 -14.81 -12.91
CA GLN A 57 -4.05 -13.58 -13.42
C GLN A 57 -3.43 -13.17 -14.76
N VAL A 58 -2.09 -13.22 -14.87
CA VAL A 58 -1.39 -12.92 -16.13
C VAL A 58 -1.75 -13.91 -17.24
N GLN A 59 -1.81 -15.22 -16.92
CA GLN A 59 -2.24 -16.23 -17.89
C GLN A 59 -3.70 -16.04 -18.32
N ALA A 60 -4.60 -15.77 -17.38
CA ALA A 60 -6.01 -15.48 -17.65
C ALA A 60 -6.14 -14.27 -18.57
N LEU A 61 -5.44 -13.18 -18.25
CA LEU A 61 -5.42 -11.96 -19.06
C LEU A 61 -4.91 -12.25 -20.49
N SER A 62 -3.83 -13.03 -20.63
CA SER A 62 -3.30 -13.41 -21.94
C SER A 62 -4.29 -14.25 -22.77
N VAL A 63 -5.00 -15.21 -22.14
CA VAL A 63 -6.05 -15.98 -22.80
C VAL A 63 -7.21 -15.07 -23.20
N LYS A 64 -7.64 -14.17 -22.32
CA LYS A 64 -8.71 -13.21 -22.54
C LYS A 64 -8.38 -12.27 -23.71
N GLU A 65 -7.16 -11.75 -23.75
CA GLU A 65 -6.64 -10.91 -24.83
C GLU A 65 -6.68 -11.63 -26.18
N LYS A 66 -6.31 -12.92 -26.21
CA LYS A 66 -6.34 -13.71 -27.45
C LYS A 66 -7.74 -14.07 -27.93
N ILE A 67 -8.71 -14.20 -27.03
CA ILE A 67 -10.10 -14.52 -27.36
C ILE A 67 -10.85 -13.27 -27.82
N TYR A 68 -10.74 -12.16 -27.08
CA TYR A 68 -11.55 -10.97 -27.28
C TYR A 68 -10.82 -9.83 -28.02
N GLY A 69 -9.50 -9.92 -28.14
CA GLY A 69 -8.64 -8.86 -28.68
C GLY A 69 -7.99 -7.99 -27.59
N PRO A 70 -6.89 -7.28 -27.92
CA PRO A 70 -6.05 -6.57 -26.94
C PRO A 70 -6.65 -5.29 -26.36
N GLU A 71 -7.76 -4.82 -26.90
CA GLU A 71 -8.37 -3.54 -26.53
C GLU A 71 -9.85 -3.70 -26.14
N HIS A 72 -10.27 -4.93 -25.80
CA HIS A 72 -11.67 -5.23 -25.44
C HIS A 72 -12.00 -4.83 -23.99
N GLU A 73 -13.15 -4.17 -23.76
CA GLU A 73 -13.63 -3.70 -22.45
C GLU A 73 -13.49 -4.72 -21.31
N THR A 74 -13.74 -6.01 -21.58
CA THR A 74 -13.66 -7.10 -20.58
C THR A 74 -12.26 -7.33 -19.99
N LEU A 75 -11.21 -6.72 -20.54
CA LEU A 75 -9.86 -6.75 -20.01
C LEU A 75 -9.65 -5.76 -18.85
N ALA A 76 -10.45 -4.69 -18.75
CA ALA A 76 -10.18 -3.60 -17.82
C ALA A 76 -10.31 -4.01 -16.34
N LEU A 77 -11.35 -4.77 -15.97
CA LEU A 77 -11.50 -5.27 -14.60
C LEU A 77 -10.34 -6.19 -14.16
N PRO A 78 -9.97 -7.24 -14.93
CA PRO A 78 -8.78 -8.04 -14.62
C PRO A 78 -7.48 -7.25 -14.50
N LEU A 79 -7.30 -6.21 -15.33
CA LEU A 79 -6.13 -5.33 -15.25
C LEU A 79 -6.09 -4.56 -13.92
N THR A 80 -7.23 -4.02 -13.49
CA THR A 80 -7.35 -3.34 -12.19
C THR A 80 -7.14 -4.29 -11.00
N GLU A 81 -7.61 -5.53 -11.09
CA GLU A 81 -7.34 -6.54 -10.06
C GLU A 81 -5.86 -6.95 -10.01
N LEU A 82 -5.23 -7.12 -11.17
CA LEU A 82 -3.80 -7.39 -11.27
C LEU A 82 -2.96 -6.23 -10.71
N ALA A 83 -3.39 -4.99 -10.93
CA ALA A 83 -2.76 -3.81 -10.34
C ALA A 83 -2.69 -3.90 -8.81
N ARG A 84 -3.80 -4.31 -8.17
CA ARG A 84 -3.85 -4.49 -6.71
C ARG A 84 -2.89 -5.57 -6.23
N SER A 85 -2.78 -6.68 -6.96
CA SER A 85 -1.78 -7.73 -6.66
C SER A 85 -0.36 -7.16 -6.72
N TYR A 86 -0.05 -6.40 -7.78
CA TYR A 86 1.24 -5.73 -7.93
C TYR A 86 1.54 -4.71 -6.82
N GLU A 87 0.57 -3.88 -6.44
CA GLU A 87 0.74 -2.97 -5.30
C GLU A 87 1.05 -3.70 -3.99
N THR A 88 0.38 -4.84 -3.76
CA THR A 88 0.54 -5.65 -2.55
C THR A 88 1.91 -6.31 -2.49
N THR A 89 2.49 -6.67 -3.64
CA THR A 89 3.83 -7.26 -3.75
C THR A 89 4.96 -6.23 -3.92
N GLY A 90 4.64 -4.94 -4.00
CA GLY A 90 5.62 -3.85 -4.13
C GLY A 90 6.00 -3.49 -5.58
N ARG A 91 5.28 -4.00 -6.57
CA ARG A 91 5.56 -3.81 -8.01
C ARG A 91 4.78 -2.62 -8.58
N LEU A 92 5.08 -1.43 -8.07
CA LEU A 92 4.29 -0.22 -8.37
C LEU A 92 4.38 0.22 -9.84
N ALA A 93 5.50 -0.05 -10.51
CA ALA A 93 5.66 0.31 -11.93
C ALA A 93 4.73 -0.54 -12.82
N GLU A 94 4.62 -1.83 -12.52
CA GLU A 94 3.72 -2.73 -13.22
C GLU A 94 2.26 -2.43 -12.89
N ALA A 95 1.94 -2.09 -11.64
CA ALA A 95 0.61 -1.62 -11.25
C ALA A 95 0.17 -0.38 -12.04
N GLU A 96 1.06 0.61 -12.18
CA GLU A 96 0.80 1.81 -12.98
C GLU A 96 0.57 1.47 -14.45
N ALA A 97 1.39 0.58 -15.02
CA ALA A 97 1.29 0.18 -16.42
C ALA A 97 -0.05 -0.49 -16.74
N VAL A 98 -0.50 -1.43 -15.91
CA VAL A 98 -1.79 -2.13 -16.14
C VAL A 98 -3.00 -1.23 -15.90
N LEU A 99 -2.94 -0.30 -14.94
CA LEU A 99 -4.00 0.71 -14.74
C LEU A 99 -4.06 1.71 -15.88
N THR A 100 -2.91 2.10 -16.44
CA THR A 100 -2.85 2.95 -17.63
C THR A 100 -3.50 2.26 -18.83
N LEU A 101 -3.30 0.94 -18.97
CA LEU A 101 -3.96 0.15 -20.01
C LEU A 101 -5.48 0.05 -19.77
N ALA A 102 -5.92 -0.21 -18.53
CA ALA A 102 -7.35 -0.24 -18.18
C ALA A 102 -8.04 1.09 -18.50
N LEU A 103 -7.41 2.21 -18.12
CA LEU A 103 -7.88 3.56 -18.42
C LEU A 103 -8.02 3.76 -19.94
N LYS A 104 -7.01 3.38 -20.73
CA LYS A 104 -7.03 3.53 -22.20
C LYS A 104 -8.18 2.75 -22.84
N ILE A 105 -8.47 1.54 -22.35
CA ILE A 105 -9.58 0.72 -22.84
C ILE A 105 -10.92 1.43 -22.55
N HIS A 106 -11.15 1.85 -21.30
CA HIS A 106 -12.38 2.54 -20.94
C HIS A 106 -12.54 3.92 -21.61
N GLU A 107 -11.45 4.64 -21.89
CA GLU A 107 -11.52 5.93 -22.60
C GLU A 107 -11.91 5.81 -24.07
N ARG A 108 -11.63 4.66 -24.69
CA ARG A 108 -11.98 4.39 -26.08
C ARG A 108 -13.41 3.89 -26.21
N ASP A 109 -13.79 2.94 -25.37
CA ASP A 109 -15.07 2.24 -25.47
C ASP A 109 -16.21 3.02 -24.81
N ALA A 110 -15.91 3.83 -23.78
CA ALA A 110 -16.88 4.71 -23.14
C ALA A 110 -16.83 6.15 -23.68
N VAL A 111 -17.94 6.89 -23.52
CA VAL A 111 -17.90 8.35 -23.56
C VAL A 111 -16.84 8.81 -22.56
N GLN A 112 -15.90 9.68 -22.98
CA GLN A 112 -14.73 10.14 -22.19
C GLN A 112 -15.04 10.58 -20.74
N ASN A 113 -16.30 10.89 -20.43
CA ASN A 113 -16.80 11.19 -19.10
C ASN A 113 -17.67 10.03 -18.57
N SER A 114 -17.06 8.88 -18.29
CA SER A 114 -17.75 7.71 -17.72
C SER A 114 -17.32 7.42 -16.28
N VAL A 115 -18.15 6.66 -15.55
CA VAL A 115 -17.85 6.20 -14.19
C VAL A 115 -16.57 5.38 -14.15
N ALA A 116 -16.37 4.50 -15.14
CA ALA A 116 -15.22 3.61 -15.23
C ALA A 116 -13.91 4.41 -15.41
N VAL A 117 -13.89 5.39 -16.31
CA VAL A 117 -12.74 6.29 -16.50
C VAL A 117 -12.41 7.05 -15.20
N ALA A 118 -13.43 7.55 -14.49
CA ALA A 118 -13.20 8.23 -13.22
C ALA A 118 -12.61 7.30 -12.14
N GLN A 119 -13.02 6.04 -12.11
CA GLN A 119 -12.49 5.04 -11.16
C GLN A 119 -11.03 4.68 -11.47
N ASP A 120 -10.71 4.42 -12.73
CA ASP A 120 -9.35 4.11 -13.16
C ASP A 120 -8.39 5.27 -12.86
N LEU A 121 -8.82 6.51 -13.13
CA LEU A 121 -8.04 7.70 -12.79
C LEU A 121 -7.80 7.83 -11.28
N ALA A 122 -8.78 7.48 -10.44
CA ALA A 122 -8.61 7.52 -8.99
C ALA A 122 -7.62 6.43 -8.50
N ALA A 123 -7.71 5.22 -9.05
CA ALA A 123 -6.77 4.14 -8.75
C ALA A 123 -5.35 4.47 -9.24
N LEU A 124 -5.22 5.00 -10.46
CA LEU A 124 -3.94 5.43 -11.03
C LEU A 124 -3.33 6.57 -10.21
N ALA A 125 -4.11 7.56 -9.79
CA ALA A 125 -3.63 8.64 -8.92
C ALA A 125 -3.00 8.09 -7.64
N GLN A 126 -3.60 7.06 -7.02
CA GLN A 126 -3.05 6.44 -5.82
C GLN A 126 -1.70 5.75 -6.08
N VAL A 127 -1.60 4.96 -7.15
CA VAL A 127 -0.35 4.24 -7.50
C VAL A 127 0.76 5.22 -7.90
N VAL A 128 0.45 6.20 -8.73
CA VAL A 128 1.38 7.25 -9.17
C VAL A 128 1.87 8.09 -7.97
N ALA A 129 0.98 8.40 -7.01
CA ALA A 129 1.35 9.07 -5.77
C ALA A 129 2.34 8.23 -4.94
N ARG A 130 2.13 6.91 -4.84
CA ARG A 130 3.05 5.99 -4.16
C ARG A 130 4.43 5.88 -4.83
N ARG A 131 4.52 6.20 -6.12
CA ARG A 131 5.79 6.32 -6.84
C ARG A 131 6.44 7.70 -6.71
N ASN A 132 5.86 8.58 -5.88
CA ASN A 132 6.33 9.94 -5.66
C ASN A 132 6.31 10.80 -6.94
N LYS A 133 5.36 10.54 -7.84
CA LYS A 133 5.10 11.35 -9.04
C LYS A 133 3.92 12.30 -8.78
N THR A 134 4.12 13.25 -7.86
CA THR A 134 3.06 14.09 -7.28
C THR A 134 2.20 14.81 -8.32
N ALA A 135 2.82 15.50 -9.29
CA ALA A 135 2.09 16.28 -10.28
C ALA A 135 1.20 15.43 -11.20
N GLU A 136 1.68 14.24 -11.58
CA GLU A 136 0.90 13.29 -12.41
C GLU A 136 -0.29 12.75 -11.62
N ALA A 137 -0.08 12.37 -10.36
CA ALA A 137 -1.15 11.91 -9.48
C ALA A 137 -2.23 12.97 -9.26
N GLU A 138 -1.84 14.23 -9.05
CA GLU A 138 -2.77 15.34 -8.89
C GLU A 138 -3.59 15.61 -10.16
N ASN A 139 -2.99 15.46 -11.33
CA ASN A 139 -3.70 15.58 -12.60
C ASN A 139 -4.77 14.48 -12.75
N HIS A 140 -4.40 13.21 -12.52
CA HIS A 140 -5.36 12.10 -12.56
C HIS A 140 -6.48 12.30 -11.53
N LEU A 141 -6.15 12.74 -10.33
CA LEU A 141 -7.12 13.01 -9.26
C LEU A 141 -8.10 14.12 -9.65
N ALA A 142 -7.59 15.25 -10.17
CA ALA A 142 -8.41 16.37 -10.62
C ALA A 142 -9.34 15.96 -11.77
N ARG A 143 -8.84 15.15 -12.72
CA ARG A 143 -9.64 14.65 -13.83
C ARG A 143 -10.72 13.68 -13.36
N SER A 144 -10.41 12.77 -12.44
CA SER A 144 -11.38 11.87 -11.80
C SER A 144 -12.51 12.65 -11.14
N GLN A 145 -12.17 13.70 -10.37
CA GLN A 145 -13.13 14.60 -9.72
C GLN A 145 -14.02 15.33 -10.71
N LYS A 146 -13.45 15.86 -11.78
CA LYS A 146 -14.20 16.55 -12.82
C LYS A 146 -15.22 15.63 -13.49
N ILE A 147 -14.82 14.42 -13.86
CA ILE A 147 -15.72 13.44 -14.50
C ILE A 147 -16.82 13.03 -13.54
N ALA A 148 -16.48 12.69 -12.29
CA ALA A 148 -17.47 12.29 -11.30
C ALA A 148 -18.51 13.40 -11.04
N ARG A 149 -18.09 14.68 -11.01
CA ARG A 149 -19.01 15.83 -10.91
C ARG A 149 -19.93 15.96 -12.13
N ILE A 150 -19.42 15.72 -13.34
CA ILE A 150 -20.24 15.75 -14.57
C ILE A 150 -21.29 14.63 -14.55
N VAL A 151 -20.90 13.42 -14.16
CA VAL A 151 -21.77 12.23 -14.21
C VAL A 151 -22.81 12.24 -13.09
N PHE A 152 -22.42 12.64 -11.88
CA PHE A 152 -23.23 12.46 -10.67
C PHE A 152 -23.70 13.78 -10.04
N GLY A 153 -23.18 14.94 -10.44
CA GLY A 153 -23.41 16.20 -9.74
C GLY A 153 -22.63 16.27 -8.43
N GLU A 154 -23.18 16.93 -7.41
CA GLU A 154 -22.49 17.17 -6.12
C GLU A 154 -23.01 16.33 -4.94
N SER A 155 -24.25 15.82 -5.03
CA SER A 155 -24.95 15.23 -3.88
C SER A 155 -25.31 13.76 -4.05
N HIS A 156 -24.84 13.11 -5.11
CA HIS A 156 -25.18 11.72 -5.40
C HIS A 156 -24.40 10.74 -4.52
N SER A 157 -25.06 9.72 -3.97
CA SER A 157 -24.46 8.76 -3.04
C SER A 157 -23.26 7.99 -3.62
N ALA A 158 -23.24 7.72 -4.93
CA ALA A 158 -22.08 7.09 -5.58
C ALA A 158 -20.76 7.87 -5.40
N LEU A 159 -20.82 9.18 -5.13
CA LEU A 159 -19.65 10.02 -4.82
C LEU A 159 -18.97 9.64 -3.50
N ILE A 160 -19.64 8.91 -2.59
CA ILE A 160 -19.02 8.42 -1.35
C ILE A 160 -17.74 7.64 -1.67
N ARG A 161 -17.84 6.65 -2.58
CA ARG A 161 -16.69 5.82 -2.97
C ARG A 161 -15.57 6.63 -3.60
N PHE A 162 -15.92 7.64 -4.40
CA PHE A 162 -14.95 8.56 -5.00
C PHE A 162 -14.26 9.42 -3.96
N HIS A 163 -15.00 10.02 -3.04
CA HIS A 163 -14.44 10.81 -1.95
C HIS A 163 -13.50 9.98 -1.06
N LEU A 164 -13.83 8.71 -0.78
CA LEU A 164 -12.92 7.82 -0.06
C LEU A 164 -11.62 7.57 -0.85
N ALA A 165 -11.71 7.30 -2.15
CA ALA A 165 -10.54 7.09 -3.00
C ALA A 165 -9.69 8.36 -3.16
N TRP A 166 -10.32 9.52 -3.34
CA TRP A 166 -9.64 10.81 -3.45
C TRP A 166 -8.96 11.21 -2.14
N GLY A 167 -9.61 10.98 -1.01
CA GLY A 167 -9.00 11.20 0.30
C GLY A 167 -7.78 10.31 0.51
N ASP A 168 -7.82 9.06 0.05
CA ASP A 168 -6.67 8.16 0.12
C ASP A 168 -5.49 8.63 -0.72
N ALA A 169 -5.77 9.04 -1.96
CA ALA A 169 -4.76 9.59 -2.84
C ALA A 169 -4.16 10.87 -2.24
N ALA A 170 -4.99 11.79 -1.73
CA ALA A 170 -4.54 13.01 -1.07
C ALA A 170 -3.66 12.72 0.17
N ARG A 171 -4.03 11.72 0.97
CA ARG A 171 -3.21 11.28 2.13
C ARG A 171 -1.87 10.71 1.69
N THR A 172 -1.84 9.91 0.61
CA THR A 172 -0.59 9.40 0.03
C THR A 172 0.28 10.53 -0.55
N LEU A 173 -0.33 11.62 -1.02
CA LEU A 173 0.38 12.83 -1.46
C LEU A 173 0.86 13.72 -0.30
N GLY A 174 0.66 13.31 0.97
CA GLY A 174 1.05 14.09 2.13
C GLY A 174 0.15 15.31 2.38
N ARG A 175 -1.10 15.28 1.93
CA ARG A 175 -2.10 16.36 2.08
C ARG A 175 -3.23 15.92 3.03
N PRO A 176 -2.97 15.78 4.34
CA PRO A 176 -3.93 15.25 5.29
C PRO A 176 -5.21 16.09 5.42
N ASP A 177 -5.12 17.41 5.29
CA ASP A 177 -6.31 18.29 5.39
C ASP A 177 -7.25 18.13 4.18
N ALA A 178 -6.67 18.02 2.98
CA ALA A 178 -7.44 17.73 1.77
C ALA A 178 -8.09 16.34 1.85
N ALA A 179 -7.37 15.35 2.42
CA ALA A 179 -7.92 14.04 2.67
C ALA A 179 -9.11 14.10 3.65
N ASP A 180 -8.96 14.85 4.74
CA ASP A 180 -10.00 15.01 5.75
C ASP A 180 -11.28 15.63 5.16
N GLY A 181 -11.14 16.68 4.35
CA GLY A 181 -12.27 17.30 3.65
C GLY A 181 -12.97 16.34 2.68
N HIS A 182 -12.26 15.45 1.99
CA HIS A 182 -12.90 14.42 1.19
C HIS A 182 -13.67 13.41 2.06
N TYR A 183 -13.11 12.96 3.18
CA TYR A 183 -13.80 12.05 4.08
C TYR A 183 -15.03 12.69 4.75
N GLU A 184 -15.01 13.99 5.04
CA GLU A 184 -16.18 14.75 5.53
C GLU A 184 -17.30 14.84 4.50
N ASN A 185 -16.95 15.01 3.23
CA ASN A 185 -17.94 14.97 2.15
C ASN A 185 -18.55 13.57 2.02
N ALA A 186 -17.75 12.50 2.13
CA ALA A 186 -18.26 11.12 2.14
C ALA A 186 -19.20 10.86 3.32
N GLU A 187 -18.84 11.35 4.52
CA GLU A 187 -19.64 11.31 5.75
C GLU A 187 -20.99 11.98 5.55
N ARG A 188 -20.99 13.23 5.10
CA ARG A 188 -22.21 14.00 4.84
C ARG A 188 -23.14 13.29 3.84
N LEU A 189 -22.59 12.76 2.75
CA LEU A 189 -23.37 12.01 1.75
C LEU A 189 -23.92 10.69 2.32
N SER A 190 -23.15 10.01 3.17
CA SER A 190 -23.57 8.75 3.80
C SER A 190 -24.67 8.92 4.84
N ASP A 191 -24.76 10.09 5.47
CA ASP A 191 -25.82 10.44 6.42
C ASP A 191 -27.11 10.86 5.72
N GLN A 192 -27.02 11.43 4.51
CA GLN A 192 -28.16 11.93 3.73
C GLN A 192 -28.77 10.87 2.79
N GLY A 193 -27.99 9.86 2.41
CA GLY A 193 -28.40 8.82 1.48
C GLY A 193 -28.98 7.56 2.14
N PRO A 194 -29.54 6.63 1.35
CA PRO A 194 -30.02 5.33 1.84
C PRO A 194 -28.88 4.34 2.20
N GLY A 195 -27.68 4.85 2.51
CA GLY A 195 -26.45 4.07 2.66
C GLY A 195 -26.55 2.98 3.73
N GLY A 196 -25.95 1.82 3.44
CA GLY A 196 -25.90 0.70 4.37
C GLY A 196 -24.95 0.97 5.54
N ALA A 197 -25.16 0.28 6.67
CA ALA A 197 -24.29 0.42 7.85
C ALA A 197 -22.80 0.15 7.53
N GLY A 198 -22.50 -0.79 6.62
CA GLY A 198 -21.12 -1.06 6.20
C GLY A 198 -20.47 0.08 5.39
N GLU A 199 -21.24 0.83 4.59
CA GLU A 199 -20.70 1.99 3.87
C GLU A 199 -20.32 3.10 4.86
N ARG A 200 -21.20 3.39 5.83
CA ARG A 200 -20.88 4.32 6.94
C ARG A 200 -19.67 3.86 7.74
N GLY A 201 -19.55 2.55 7.98
CA GLY A 201 -18.39 1.95 8.63
C GLY A 201 -17.09 2.31 7.91
N ASN A 202 -17.02 2.10 6.59
CA ASN A 202 -15.87 2.45 5.76
C ASN A 202 -15.52 3.94 5.82
N VAL A 203 -16.53 4.82 5.84
CA VAL A 203 -16.31 6.26 5.99
C VAL A 203 -15.67 6.58 7.34
N TRP A 204 -16.21 6.05 8.44
CA TRP A 204 -15.65 6.26 9.78
C TRP A 204 -14.24 5.72 9.93
N THR A 205 -13.93 4.57 9.32
CA THR A 205 -12.57 4.05 9.27
C THR A 205 -11.61 5.08 8.65
N ARG A 206 -11.99 5.73 7.54
CA ARG A 206 -11.14 6.77 6.91
C ARG A 206 -11.01 8.04 7.75
N ARG A 207 -12.10 8.50 8.37
CA ARG A 207 -12.05 9.62 9.34
C ARG A 207 -11.12 9.30 10.51
N GLY A 208 -11.14 8.06 10.99
CA GLY A 208 -10.19 7.55 11.98
C GLY A 208 -8.74 7.59 11.49
N HIS A 209 -8.47 7.22 10.24
CA HIS A 209 -7.14 7.30 9.65
C HIS A 209 -6.62 8.73 9.56
N ALA A 210 -7.45 9.67 9.10
CA ALA A 210 -7.10 11.09 9.03
C ALA A 210 -6.85 11.69 10.42
N ALA A 211 -7.69 11.36 11.41
CA ALA A 211 -7.50 11.77 12.80
C ALA A 211 -6.17 11.25 13.39
N ARG A 212 -5.79 9.99 13.13
CA ARG A 212 -4.47 9.47 13.56
C ARG A 212 -3.32 10.19 12.86
N ALA A 213 -3.43 10.41 11.55
CA ALA A 213 -2.39 11.07 10.77
C ALA A 213 -2.13 12.51 11.22
N THR A 214 -3.17 13.19 11.72
CA THR A 214 -3.11 14.56 12.27
C THR A 214 -2.83 14.59 13.78
N GLY A 215 -2.42 13.47 14.39
CA GLY A 215 -2.00 13.41 15.80
C GLY A 215 -3.16 13.50 16.81
N ARG A 216 -4.39 13.13 16.42
CA ARG A 216 -5.59 13.14 17.27
C ARG A 216 -6.04 11.71 17.61
N PRO A 217 -5.30 10.95 18.43
CA PRO A 217 -5.57 9.53 18.65
C PRO A 217 -6.88 9.25 19.38
N ARG A 218 -7.36 10.17 20.23
CA ARG A 218 -8.67 10.05 20.90
C ARG A 218 -9.82 10.16 19.90
N ALA A 219 -9.81 11.18 19.05
CA ALA A 219 -10.80 11.34 17.99
C ALA A 219 -10.77 10.15 17.03
N ALA A 220 -9.58 9.66 16.70
CA ALA A 220 -9.44 8.44 15.91
C ALA A 220 -10.09 7.23 16.56
N ALA A 221 -9.87 7.00 17.86
CA ALA A 221 -10.49 5.90 18.59
C ALA A 221 -12.02 6.00 18.62
N ASP A 222 -12.57 7.22 18.67
CA ASP A 222 -14.02 7.43 18.57
C ASP A 222 -14.56 7.10 17.17
N PHE A 223 -13.88 7.53 16.11
CA PHE A 223 -14.25 7.15 14.75
C PHE A 223 -14.15 5.64 14.52
N TYR A 224 -13.08 4.97 14.95
CA TYR A 224 -12.99 3.51 14.81
C TYR A 224 -14.03 2.75 15.62
N ARG A 225 -14.47 3.30 16.77
CA ARG A 225 -15.60 2.71 17.51
C ARG A 225 -16.90 2.85 16.73
N ARG A 226 -17.17 4.02 16.14
CA ARG A 226 -18.35 4.21 15.26
C ARG A 226 -18.29 3.28 14.05
N ALA A 227 -17.10 3.10 13.46
CA ALA A 227 -16.87 2.16 12.36
C ALA A 227 -17.18 0.72 12.78
N LEU A 228 -16.65 0.31 13.93
CA LEU A 228 -16.86 -1.00 14.53
C LEU A 228 -18.35 -1.27 14.72
N ASP A 229 -19.09 -0.36 15.36
CA ASP A 229 -20.52 -0.53 15.61
C ASP A 229 -21.31 -0.66 14.29
N ALA A 230 -20.93 0.12 13.26
CA ALA A 230 -21.54 0.07 11.93
C ALA A 230 -21.25 -1.25 11.20
N HIS A 231 -20.00 -1.74 11.21
CA HIS A 231 -19.64 -3.00 10.57
C HIS A 231 -20.16 -4.22 11.35
N GLU A 232 -20.24 -4.16 12.69
CA GLU A 232 -20.90 -5.19 13.49
C GLU A 232 -22.38 -5.29 13.15
N THR A 233 -23.05 -4.16 12.91
CA THR A 233 -24.45 -4.14 12.44
C THR A 233 -24.59 -4.73 11.03
N ALA A 234 -23.63 -4.48 10.14
CA ALA A 234 -23.70 -4.90 8.75
C ALA A 234 -23.33 -6.38 8.52
N GLU A 235 -22.29 -6.87 9.19
CA GLU A 235 -21.66 -8.18 8.92
C GLU A 235 -21.69 -9.12 10.15
N GLY A 236 -22.12 -8.62 11.32
CA GLY A 236 -22.04 -9.33 12.59
C GLY A 236 -20.65 -9.25 13.25
N ALA A 237 -20.58 -9.61 14.53
CA ALA A 237 -19.38 -9.46 15.37
C ALA A 237 -18.15 -10.29 14.94
N ARG A 238 -18.30 -11.18 13.96
CA ARG A 238 -17.21 -12.00 13.39
C ARG A 238 -16.85 -11.61 11.95
N GLY A 239 -17.40 -10.49 11.45
CA GLY A 239 -17.08 -9.96 10.13
C GLY A 239 -15.62 -9.54 10.01
N LEU A 240 -15.08 -9.60 8.78
CA LEU A 240 -13.69 -9.20 8.53
C LEU A 240 -13.50 -7.68 8.66
N ALA A 241 -14.54 -6.88 8.38
CA ALA A 241 -14.51 -5.44 8.63
C ALA A 241 -14.41 -5.14 10.14
N VAL A 242 -15.14 -5.87 10.98
CA VAL A 242 -15.07 -5.79 12.45
C VAL A 242 -13.67 -6.10 12.97
N ALA A 243 -13.03 -7.14 12.43
CA ALA A 243 -11.65 -7.47 12.79
C ALA A 243 -10.66 -6.35 12.42
N ARG A 244 -10.90 -5.68 11.30
CA ARG A 244 -10.10 -4.54 10.83
C ARG A 244 -10.31 -3.31 11.72
N ASP A 245 -11.53 -3.03 12.16
CA ASP A 245 -11.78 -1.93 13.09
C ASP A 245 -11.16 -2.17 14.47
N TRP A 246 -11.18 -3.42 14.96
CA TRP A 246 -10.44 -3.78 16.17
C TRP A 246 -8.93 -3.53 16.04
N LEU A 247 -8.35 -3.85 14.88
CA LEU A 247 -6.95 -3.54 14.60
C LEU A 247 -6.70 -2.03 14.68
N PHE A 248 -7.51 -1.22 13.99
CA PHE A 248 -7.33 0.23 13.96
C PHE A 248 -7.62 0.92 15.29
N LEU A 249 -8.61 0.43 16.04
CA LEU A 249 -8.84 0.87 17.40
C LEU A 249 -7.64 0.53 18.30
N GLY A 250 -7.03 -0.65 18.14
CA GLY A 250 -5.81 -1.03 18.85
C GLY A 250 -4.66 -0.05 18.59
N HIS A 251 -4.46 0.31 17.33
CA HIS A 251 -3.50 1.34 16.93
C HIS A 251 -3.77 2.70 17.60
N ALA A 252 -5.00 3.21 17.53
CA ALA A 252 -5.36 4.47 18.18
C ALA A 252 -5.14 4.45 19.71
N ARG A 253 -5.44 3.31 20.37
CA ARG A 253 -5.18 3.14 21.81
C ARG A 253 -3.69 3.07 22.14
N ALA A 254 -2.86 2.52 21.25
CA ALA A 254 -1.41 2.54 21.44
C ALA A 254 -0.86 3.97 21.34
N ASP A 255 -1.34 4.76 20.39
CA ASP A 255 -0.98 6.18 20.26
C ASP A 255 -1.43 7.02 21.48
N GLU A 256 -2.54 6.66 22.12
CA GLU A 256 -2.98 7.25 23.40
C GLU A 256 -2.10 6.82 24.60
N GLY A 257 -1.12 5.92 24.42
CA GLY A 257 -0.35 5.30 25.50
C GLY A 257 -1.13 4.24 26.30
N ARG A 258 -2.33 3.85 25.86
CA ARG A 258 -3.18 2.86 26.53
C ARG A 258 -2.86 1.44 26.08
N PHE A 259 -1.62 1.01 26.31
CA PHE A 259 -1.07 -0.24 25.78
C PHE A 259 -1.85 -1.51 26.15
N ARG A 260 -2.43 -1.59 27.36
CA ARG A 260 -3.28 -2.72 27.75
C ARG A 260 -4.56 -2.81 26.92
N LYS A 261 -5.20 -1.67 26.62
CA LYS A 261 -6.39 -1.62 25.77
C LYS A 261 -6.04 -1.90 24.31
N ALA A 262 -4.87 -1.44 23.86
CA ALA A 262 -4.36 -1.75 22.52
C ALA A 262 -4.15 -3.26 22.34
N ASP A 263 -3.44 -3.93 23.26
CA ASP A 263 -3.22 -5.37 23.21
C ASP A 263 -4.53 -6.18 23.21
N ALA A 264 -5.52 -5.75 24.00
CA ALA A 264 -6.84 -6.39 24.00
C ALA A 264 -7.57 -6.24 22.65
N ALA A 265 -7.49 -5.07 22.02
CA ALA A 265 -8.07 -4.83 20.71
C ALA A 265 -7.36 -5.66 19.61
N PHE A 266 -6.03 -5.71 19.61
CA PHE A 266 -5.26 -6.56 18.68
C PHE A 266 -5.58 -8.05 18.85
N LYS A 267 -5.75 -8.53 20.10
CA LYS A 267 -6.21 -9.91 20.35
C LYS A 267 -7.56 -10.21 19.72
N ARG A 268 -8.54 -9.31 19.86
CA ARG A 268 -9.87 -9.48 19.24
C ARG A 268 -9.77 -9.55 17.72
N SER A 269 -8.98 -8.66 17.12
CA SER A 269 -8.70 -8.69 15.68
C SER A 269 -8.06 -10.02 15.24
N LEU A 270 -7.03 -10.48 15.93
CA LEU A 270 -6.37 -11.77 15.67
C LEU A 270 -7.36 -12.93 15.74
N THR A 271 -8.14 -13.03 16.82
CA THR A 271 -9.11 -14.12 16.99
C THR A 271 -10.12 -14.18 15.84
N ILE A 272 -10.63 -13.04 15.38
CA ILE A 272 -11.58 -13.03 14.26
C ILE A 272 -10.86 -13.42 12.95
N ARG A 273 -9.69 -12.85 12.65
CA ARG A 273 -8.93 -13.13 11.42
C ARG A 273 -8.45 -14.59 11.35
N GLU A 274 -7.91 -15.13 12.43
CA GLU A 274 -7.46 -16.53 12.50
C GLU A 274 -8.61 -17.50 12.27
N ASN A 275 -9.78 -17.23 12.85
CA ASN A 275 -10.96 -18.08 12.66
C ASN A 275 -11.56 -17.97 11.25
N ALA A 276 -11.61 -16.76 10.67
CA ALA A 276 -12.26 -16.53 9.38
C ALA A 276 -11.36 -16.85 8.18
N GLN A 277 -10.07 -16.51 8.25
CA GLN A 277 -9.13 -16.61 7.12
C GLN A 277 -8.08 -17.72 7.31
N GLY A 278 -7.85 -18.14 8.55
CA GLY A 278 -6.77 -19.05 8.94
C GLY A 278 -5.51 -18.30 9.42
N PRO A 279 -4.63 -18.97 10.18
CA PRO A 279 -3.47 -18.35 10.83
C PRO A 279 -2.38 -17.89 9.86
N GLU A 280 -2.37 -18.42 8.63
CA GLU A 280 -1.37 -18.10 7.61
C GLU A 280 -1.75 -16.91 6.72
N HIS A 281 -2.91 -16.28 6.96
CA HIS A 281 -3.36 -15.16 6.13
C HIS A 281 -2.53 -13.90 6.39
N PRO A 282 -2.19 -13.08 5.37
CA PRO A 282 -1.41 -11.85 5.56
C PRO A 282 -2.08 -10.82 6.47
N ASP A 283 -3.41 -10.80 6.57
CA ASP A 283 -4.10 -9.94 7.55
C ASP A 283 -3.79 -10.37 9.00
N VAL A 284 -3.56 -11.67 9.27
CA VAL A 284 -3.08 -12.13 10.58
C VAL A 284 -1.67 -11.60 10.83
N ALA A 285 -0.81 -11.61 9.82
CA ALA A 285 0.53 -11.03 9.87
C ALA A 285 0.51 -9.52 10.15
N GLU A 286 -0.43 -8.79 9.54
CA GLU A 286 -0.65 -7.37 9.79
C GLU A 286 -0.97 -7.10 11.25
N THR A 287 -1.88 -7.88 11.84
CA THR A 287 -2.22 -7.72 13.26
C THR A 287 -1.06 -8.10 14.17
N TRP A 288 -0.26 -9.11 13.81
CA TRP A 288 0.99 -9.41 14.54
C TRP A 288 1.98 -8.24 14.47
N ALA A 289 2.21 -7.64 13.30
CA ALA A 289 3.09 -6.49 13.17
C ALA A 289 2.59 -5.29 14.00
N ALA A 290 1.30 -4.99 13.93
CA ALA A 290 0.67 -3.93 14.71
C ALA A 290 0.78 -4.13 16.23
N ARG A 291 0.65 -5.39 16.66
CA ARG A 291 0.86 -5.76 18.07
C ARG A 291 2.33 -5.63 18.48
N GLY A 292 3.25 -5.95 17.56
CA GLY A 292 4.69 -5.66 17.70
C GLY A 292 4.95 -4.18 17.93
N ASP A 293 4.36 -3.31 17.10
CA ASP A 293 4.44 -1.84 17.25
C ASP A 293 3.93 -1.40 18.63
N GLY A 294 2.78 -1.91 19.05
CA GLY A 294 2.19 -1.60 20.36
C GLY A 294 3.03 -2.06 21.55
N TRP A 295 3.66 -3.23 21.47
CA TRP A 295 4.55 -3.74 22.51
C TRP A 295 5.90 -3.04 22.54
N ALA A 296 6.47 -2.69 21.38
CA ALA A 296 7.69 -1.90 21.30
C ALA A 296 7.49 -0.53 21.94
N ALA A 297 6.37 0.14 21.66
CA ALA A 297 5.99 1.40 22.31
C ALA A 297 5.81 1.26 23.82
N ALA A 298 5.32 0.10 24.28
CA ALA A 298 5.20 -0.24 25.70
C ALA A 298 6.52 -0.73 26.34
N LYS A 299 7.64 -0.69 25.61
CA LYS A 299 8.97 -1.19 26.02
C LYS A 299 8.99 -2.68 26.40
N LYS A 300 8.05 -3.46 25.85
CA LYS A 300 7.95 -4.92 26.00
C LYS A 300 8.67 -5.63 24.86
N PHE A 301 9.99 -5.60 24.92
CA PHE A 301 10.82 -5.91 23.77
C PHE A 301 10.78 -7.38 23.33
N VAL A 302 10.69 -8.33 24.27
CA VAL A 302 10.65 -9.77 23.95
C VAL A 302 9.36 -10.13 23.23
N GLU A 303 8.22 -9.61 23.70
CA GLU A 303 6.93 -9.83 23.04
C GLU A 303 6.87 -9.14 21.67
N ALA A 304 7.41 -7.92 21.57
CA ALA A 304 7.50 -7.20 20.30
C ALA A 304 8.33 -7.96 19.25
N GLU A 305 9.49 -8.47 19.64
CA GLU A 305 10.37 -9.25 18.75
C GLU A 305 9.65 -10.48 18.22
N ARG A 306 9.00 -11.26 19.12
CA ARG A 306 8.23 -12.45 18.73
C ARG A 306 7.10 -12.11 17.76
N ALA A 307 6.39 -11.00 18.00
CA ALA A 307 5.32 -10.53 17.11
C ALA A 307 5.85 -10.16 15.72
N TYR A 308 6.92 -9.36 15.65
CA TYR A 308 7.53 -8.97 14.37
C TYR A 308 8.08 -10.18 13.61
N GLN A 309 8.72 -11.13 14.28
CA GLN A 309 9.23 -12.35 13.63
C GLN A 309 8.11 -13.19 13.01
N LYS A 310 6.98 -13.33 13.70
CA LYS A 310 5.78 -13.99 13.14
C LYS A 310 5.25 -13.25 11.90
N ALA A 311 5.08 -11.94 12.01
CA ALA A 311 4.61 -11.12 10.91
C ALA A 311 5.55 -11.20 9.69
N ARG A 312 6.86 -11.12 9.93
CA ARG A 312 7.90 -11.22 8.91
C ARG A 312 7.83 -12.54 8.15
N ALA A 313 7.75 -13.66 8.88
CA ALA A 313 7.68 -14.99 8.27
C ALA A 313 6.43 -15.18 7.39
N LEU A 314 5.29 -14.64 7.83
CA LEU A 314 4.03 -14.70 7.06
C LEU A 314 4.08 -13.78 5.84
N PHE A 315 4.43 -12.50 5.99
CA PHE A 315 4.49 -11.57 4.86
C PHE A 315 5.48 -12.01 3.78
N HIS A 316 6.64 -12.51 4.18
CA HIS A 316 7.63 -13.04 3.24
C HIS A 316 7.06 -14.21 2.41
N ARG A 317 6.22 -15.06 3.01
CA ARG A 317 5.58 -16.18 2.32
C ARG A 317 4.48 -15.72 1.38
N CYS A 318 3.57 -14.86 1.88
CA CYS A 318 2.36 -14.44 1.18
C CYS A 318 2.61 -13.45 0.04
N HIS A 319 3.49 -12.47 0.25
CA HIS A 319 3.69 -11.36 -0.67
C HIS A 319 5.11 -11.31 -1.27
N GLY A 320 6.10 -11.79 -0.52
CA GLY A 320 7.50 -11.78 -0.93
C GLY A 320 8.36 -10.69 -0.29
N PRO A 321 9.66 -10.63 -0.67
CA PRO A 321 10.67 -9.82 0.00
C PRO A 321 10.48 -8.31 -0.23
N ASP A 322 9.79 -7.93 -1.30
CA ASP A 322 9.63 -6.53 -1.72
C ASP A 322 8.27 -5.93 -1.30
N ALA A 323 7.46 -6.70 -0.58
CA ALA A 323 6.12 -6.27 -0.17
C ALA A 323 6.18 -5.10 0.84
N PRO A 324 5.47 -3.98 0.63
CA PRO A 324 5.52 -2.82 1.52
C PRO A 324 5.23 -3.14 2.99
N ALA A 325 4.33 -4.10 3.25
CA ALA A 325 4.02 -4.55 4.60
C ALA A 325 5.20 -5.22 5.30
N LEU A 326 5.97 -6.04 4.57
CA LEU A 326 7.21 -6.65 5.07
C LEU A 326 8.27 -5.59 5.36
N LEU A 327 8.44 -4.61 4.47
CA LEU A 327 9.42 -3.53 4.63
C LEU A 327 9.14 -2.71 5.90
N ARG A 328 7.87 -2.42 6.18
CA ARG A 328 7.46 -1.80 7.44
C ARG A 328 7.81 -2.67 8.66
N THR A 329 7.57 -3.99 8.59
CA THR A 329 7.92 -4.93 9.66
C THR A 329 9.43 -5.01 9.89
N LEU A 330 10.24 -5.03 8.83
CA LEU A 330 11.70 -4.99 8.92
C LEU A 330 12.18 -3.72 9.63
N ASN A 331 11.63 -2.57 9.26
CA ASN A 331 11.97 -1.31 9.91
C ASN A 331 11.61 -1.31 11.41
N GLY A 332 10.42 -1.82 11.77
CA GLY A 332 10.00 -1.93 13.18
C GLY A 332 10.88 -2.87 14.00
N LEU A 333 11.27 -4.01 13.41
CA LEU A 333 12.17 -4.97 14.06
C LEU A 333 13.60 -4.42 14.19
N ALA A 334 14.11 -3.71 13.18
CA ALA A 334 15.41 -3.05 13.26
C ALA A 334 15.44 -1.98 14.35
N HIS A 335 14.39 -1.14 14.42
CA HIS A 335 14.25 -0.15 15.47
C HIS A 335 14.22 -0.80 16.87
N LEU A 336 13.53 -1.94 17.00
CA LEU A 336 13.51 -2.71 18.24
C LEU A 336 14.92 -3.19 18.66
N TYR A 337 15.73 -3.69 17.73
CA TYR A 337 17.09 -4.15 18.05
C TYR A 337 18.03 -2.99 18.39
N TYR A 338 17.95 -1.88 17.67
CA TYR A 338 18.72 -0.68 17.98
C TYR A 338 18.41 -0.16 19.40
N GLU A 339 17.12 -0.07 19.78
CA GLU A 339 16.72 0.37 21.13
C GLU A 339 17.24 -0.54 22.25
N ARG A 340 17.64 -1.77 21.91
CA ARG A 340 18.25 -2.74 22.83
C ARG A 340 19.78 -2.73 22.76
N GLY A 341 20.39 -1.88 21.93
CA GLY A 341 21.83 -1.87 21.69
C GLY A 341 22.34 -3.05 20.86
N VAL A 342 21.46 -3.82 20.21
CA VAL A 342 21.85 -4.94 19.34
C VAL A 342 22.03 -4.43 17.91
N TYR A 343 23.07 -3.62 17.71
CA TYR A 343 23.24 -2.84 16.49
C TYR A 343 23.55 -3.69 15.25
N ASP A 344 24.25 -4.83 15.40
CA ASP A 344 24.57 -5.72 14.26
C ASP A 344 23.32 -6.27 13.59
N GLU A 345 22.33 -6.72 14.38
CA GLU A 345 21.06 -7.21 13.82
C GLU A 345 20.20 -6.08 13.25
N ALA A 346 20.23 -4.89 13.86
CA ALA A 346 19.56 -3.72 13.33
C ALA A 346 20.16 -3.30 11.98
N ASP A 347 21.48 -3.22 11.86
CA ASP A 347 22.21 -2.90 10.63
C ASP A 347 21.88 -3.90 9.52
N ARG A 348 21.94 -5.21 9.82
CA ARG A 348 21.58 -6.27 8.87
C ARG A 348 20.16 -6.10 8.30
N LEU A 349 19.18 -5.82 9.16
CA LEU A 349 17.78 -5.61 8.74
C LEU A 349 17.60 -4.30 7.98
N LEU A 350 18.31 -3.24 8.35
CA LEU A 350 18.26 -1.95 7.65
C LEU A 350 18.93 -2.02 6.28
N GLY A 351 19.97 -2.85 6.13
CA GLY A 351 20.56 -3.18 4.84
C GLY A 351 19.59 -3.95 3.93
N GLU A 352 18.88 -4.95 4.47
CA GLU A 352 17.81 -5.66 3.76
C GLU A 352 16.70 -4.70 3.30
N LEU A 353 16.21 -3.87 4.23
CA LEU A 353 15.18 -2.86 3.99
C LEU A 353 15.58 -1.87 2.90
N THR A 354 16.81 -1.33 2.97
CA THR A 354 17.29 -0.31 2.03
C THR A 354 17.37 -0.87 0.61
N ARG A 355 17.93 -2.07 0.42
CA ARG A 355 17.99 -2.73 -0.89
C ARG A 355 16.60 -3.00 -1.46
N ALA A 356 15.66 -3.41 -0.62
CA ALA A 356 14.28 -3.64 -1.05
C ALA A 356 13.56 -2.33 -1.41
N HIS A 357 13.72 -1.27 -0.61
CA HIS A 357 13.19 0.06 -0.95
C HIS A 357 13.74 0.60 -2.26
N GLU A 358 15.02 0.39 -2.55
CA GLU A 358 15.62 0.75 -3.84
C GLU A 358 14.98 0.02 -5.02
N ARG A 359 14.68 -1.28 -4.89
CA ARG A 359 13.98 -2.04 -5.94
C ARG A 359 12.52 -1.58 -6.12
N VAL A 360 11.81 -1.35 -5.03
CA VAL A 360 10.37 -1.05 -5.02
C VAL A 360 10.07 0.39 -5.42
N TYR A 361 10.75 1.34 -4.79
CA TYR A 361 10.46 2.77 -4.92
C TYR A 361 11.52 3.53 -5.71
N GLY A 362 12.71 2.96 -5.89
CA GLY A 362 13.85 3.62 -6.50
C GLY A 362 14.72 4.38 -5.48
N PRO A 363 15.96 4.73 -5.87
CA PRO A 363 16.96 5.31 -4.96
C PRO A 363 16.66 6.75 -4.51
N ALA A 364 15.83 7.49 -5.25
CA ALA A 364 15.50 8.89 -4.95
C ALA A 364 14.24 9.05 -4.08
N HIS A 365 13.46 7.97 -3.88
CA HIS A 365 12.19 8.02 -3.19
C HIS A 365 12.36 8.40 -1.70
N PRO A 366 11.45 9.21 -1.12
CA PRO A 366 11.53 9.61 0.28
C PRO A 366 11.64 8.44 1.28
N ALA A 367 10.88 7.35 1.06
CA ALA A 367 10.96 6.15 1.90
C ALA A 367 12.33 5.45 1.82
N THR A 368 12.96 5.43 0.65
CA THR A 368 14.32 4.88 0.47
C THR A 368 15.34 5.73 1.22
N ARG A 369 15.21 7.06 1.14
CA ARG A 369 16.05 8.00 1.89
C ARG A 369 15.89 7.83 3.39
N ALA A 370 14.67 7.68 3.89
CA ALA A 370 14.41 7.44 5.30
C ALA A 370 15.01 6.11 5.80
N ALA A 371 14.93 5.04 5.00
CA ALA A 371 15.58 3.77 5.35
C ALA A 371 17.10 3.86 5.37
N ARG A 372 17.71 4.59 4.42
CA ARG A 372 19.15 4.89 4.45
C ARG A 372 19.55 5.72 5.65
N GLU A 373 18.75 6.71 6.04
CA GLU A 373 19.02 7.49 7.25
C GLU A 373 18.95 6.62 8.51
N ASN A 374 17.95 5.75 8.60
CA ASN A 374 17.84 4.78 9.69
C ASN A 374 19.07 3.86 9.76
N ALA A 375 19.53 3.33 8.61
CA ALA A 375 20.76 2.55 8.50
C ALA A 375 21.99 3.35 8.94
N ALA A 376 22.12 4.59 8.49
CA ALA A 376 23.23 5.47 8.84
C ALA A 376 23.29 5.75 10.34
N VAL A 377 22.16 6.02 10.99
CA VAL A 377 22.16 6.21 12.46
C VAL A 377 22.55 4.94 13.20
N CYS A 378 22.16 3.76 12.69
CA CYS A 378 22.60 2.48 13.26
C CYS A 378 24.11 2.25 13.14
N LEU A 379 24.72 2.71 12.04
CA LEU A 379 26.17 2.66 11.82
C LEU A 379 26.92 3.67 12.69
N GLU A 380 26.38 4.88 12.86
CA GLU A 380 26.94 5.90 13.77
C GLU A 380 26.96 5.41 15.22
N ALA A 381 25.93 4.68 15.66
CA ALA A 381 25.89 4.06 16.98
C ALA A 381 26.95 2.96 17.20
N GLN A 382 27.60 2.51 16.12
CA GLN A 382 28.73 1.56 16.11
C GLN A 382 30.07 2.26 15.80
N ASP A 383 30.12 3.60 15.80
CA ASP A 383 31.28 4.41 15.41
C ASP A 383 31.74 4.20 13.95
N ARG A 384 30.87 3.67 13.08
CA ARG A 384 31.14 3.42 11.65
C ARG A 384 30.72 4.61 10.78
N PHE A 385 31.30 5.79 11.06
CA PHE A 385 30.88 7.07 10.46
C PHE A 385 31.06 7.14 8.93
N GLU A 386 32.15 6.60 8.40
CA GLU A 386 32.41 6.61 6.95
C GLU A 386 31.36 5.78 6.18
N GLU A 387 30.99 4.63 6.74
CA GLU A 387 29.95 3.78 6.16
C GLU A 387 28.56 4.44 6.28
N ALA A 388 28.28 5.13 7.38
CA ALA A 388 27.06 5.90 7.56
C ALA A 388 26.91 6.99 6.48
N GLU A 389 27.98 7.74 6.18
CA GLU A 389 27.98 8.69 5.08
C GLU A 389 27.79 8.01 3.72
N ALA A 390 28.45 6.88 3.49
CA ALA A 390 28.33 6.13 2.25
C ALA A 390 26.89 5.67 2.00
N VAL A 391 26.20 5.20 3.04
CA VAL A 391 24.80 4.75 2.96
C VAL A 391 23.83 5.92 2.72
N ARG A 392 24.08 7.12 3.26
CA ARG A 392 23.24 8.31 2.99
C ARG A 392 23.34 8.77 1.54
N ARG A 393 24.51 8.63 0.92
CA ARG A 393 24.73 9.07 -0.46
C ARG A 393 23.85 8.22 -1.39
N PRO A 394 23.04 8.85 -2.27
CA PRO A 394 22.36 8.09 -3.29
C PRO A 394 23.41 7.38 -4.16
N PRO A 395 23.15 6.15 -4.64
CA PRO A 395 24.05 5.47 -5.55
C PRO A 395 24.30 6.43 -6.70
N THR A 396 25.58 6.73 -6.95
CA THR A 396 25.96 7.54 -8.10
C THR A 396 25.42 6.82 -9.31
N THR A 397 24.41 7.41 -9.98
CA THR A 397 24.05 6.94 -11.31
C THR A 397 25.34 6.93 -12.11
N PRO A 398 25.74 5.80 -12.72
CA PRO A 398 26.74 5.90 -13.75
C PRO A 398 26.13 6.88 -14.75
N LYS A 399 26.68 8.10 -14.83
CA LYS A 399 26.39 8.98 -15.97
C LYS A 399 26.61 8.08 -17.15
N ASN A 400 25.55 7.82 -17.93
CA ASN A 400 25.66 7.15 -19.20
C ASN A 400 26.91 7.71 -19.89
N ARG A 401 27.99 6.92 -19.91
CA ARG A 401 28.99 7.08 -20.94
C ARG A 401 28.24 6.66 -22.18
N THR A 402 27.53 7.62 -22.76
CA THR A 402 27.14 7.57 -24.16
C THR A 402 28.45 7.34 -24.90
N THR A 403 28.74 6.09 -25.22
CA THR A 403 29.62 5.75 -26.31
C THR A 403 28.93 6.30 -27.54
N VAL A 404 29.15 7.58 -27.81
CA VAL A 404 28.78 8.23 -29.06
C VAL A 404 29.65 7.58 -30.12
N LEU A 405 29.10 6.54 -30.76
CA LEU A 405 29.55 6.10 -32.07
C LEU A 405 29.59 7.34 -32.96
N HIS A 406 30.80 7.64 -33.43
CA HIS A 406 31.10 8.79 -34.25
C HIS A 406 30.35 8.73 -35.58
N SER A 407 29.54 9.75 -35.83
CA SER A 407 29.33 10.28 -37.18
C SER A 407 28.74 11.69 -37.06
N ARG A 408 29.62 12.70 -37.04
CA ARG A 408 29.29 14.13 -37.21
C ARG A 408 29.22 14.47 -38.70
N PRO A 409 28.29 15.34 -39.10
CA PRO A 409 28.57 16.44 -40.02
C PRO A 409 28.49 17.80 -39.28
N PRO A 410 29.01 18.89 -39.88
CA PRO A 410 29.54 20.05 -39.14
C PRO A 410 28.45 21.05 -38.71
N PRO A 411 28.71 21.91 -37.70
CA PRO A 411 27.77 22.94 -37.27
C PRO A 411 27.88 24.21 -38.14
N PRO A 412 26.78 24.95 -38.36
CA PRO A 412 26.88 26.33 -38.79
C PRO A 412 27.24 27.26 -37.61
N ARG A 413 27.77 28.41 -38.00
CA ARG A 413 28.60 29.34 -37.22
C ARG A 413 27.85 30.08 -36.10
N ARG A 414 28.61 30.38 -35.03
CA ARG A 414 28.26 31.27 -33.91
C ARG A 414 28.05 32.72 -34.36
N ASN A 415 27.15 33.43 -33.68
CA ASN A 415 27.25 34.84 -33.27
C ASN A 415 26.58 34.94 -31.88
N HIS A 416 27.34 34.89 -30.79
CA HIS A 416 27.73 36.02 -29.93
C HIS A 416 26.57 36.95 -29.52
N CYS A 417 26.14 36.88 -28.26
CA CYS A 417 26.28 37.96 -27.26
C CYS A 417 25.72 37.53 -25.88
N SER A 418 26.52 37.74 -24.85
CA SER A 418 26.16 37.93 -23.42
C SER A 418 26.75 39.32 -23.04
N PRO A 419 26.48 39.97 -21.88
CA PRO A 419 26.01 39.42 -20.60
C PRO A 419 25.03 40.34 -19.81
N ASP A 420 24.89 40.03 -18.51
CA ASP A 420 24.39 40.83 -17.38
C ASP A 420 22.91 40.69 -16.95
N ALA A 421 22.72 40.06 -15.78
CA ALA A 421 22.20 40.74 -14.57
C ALA A 421 22.05 39.77 -13.38
N SER A 422 22.90 39.96 -12.36
CA SER A 422 22.60 40.02 -10.92
C SER A 422 21.47 39.17 -10.29
N ALA A 423 21.89 38.18 -9.46
CA ALA A 423 21.48 37.77 -8.10
C ALA A 423 20.15 38.29 -7.43
N PRO A 424 19.61 37.67 -6.35
CA PRO A 424 20.24 36.68 -5.44
C PRO A 424 19.40 35.47 -5.00
N CYS A 425 20.12 34.54 -4.34
CA CYS A 425 19.63 33.45 -3.50
C CYS A 425 18.59 33.89 -2.45
N SER A 426 17.53 33.09 -2.30
CA SER A 426 16.73 33.05 -1.08
C SER A 426 16.34 31.61 -0.73
N ARG A 427 16.89 31.16 0.41
CA ARG A 427 16.39 30.16 1.38
C ARG A 427 15.48 29.04 0.85
N PHE A 428 16.05 27.83 0.83
CA PHE A 428 15.30 26.59 0.92
C PHE A 428 14.81 26.43 2.37
N ASP A 429 13.51 26.61 2.60
CA ASP A 429 12.85 26.21 3.84
C ASP A 429 12.39 24.74 3.70
N ASP A 430 12.80 23.95 4.69
CA ASP A 430 12.53 22.52 4.84
C ASP A 430 11.03 22.23 5.00
N ALA A 431 10.46 21.48 4.05
CA ALA A 431 9.14 20.87 4.18
C ALA A 431 9.29 19.33 4.17
N ALA A 432 9.62 18.77 5.33
CA ALA A 432 9.57 17.34 5.59
C ALA A 432 8.18 16.98 6.17
N THR A 433 7.22 16.64 5.30
CA THR A 433 5.87 16.21 5.70
C THR A 433 5.66 14.71 5.53
N SER A 434 5.68 14.03 6.67
CA SER A 434 4.74 12.99 7.12
C SER A 434 4.07 12.09 6.06
N PHE A 435 4.79 11.06 5.62
CA PHE A 435 4.12 9.79 5.32
C PHE A 435 3.71 9.14 6.64
N GLY A 436 2.43 8.81 6.77
CA GLY A 436 1.83 8.22 7.97
C GLY A 436 2.54 6.95 8.45
N SER A 437 3.47 7.15 9.37
CA SER A 437 4.18 6.15 10.16
C SER A 437 3.97 6.48 11.64
N SER A 438 2.71 6.44 12.06
CA SER A 438 2.37 6.51 13.48
C SER A 438 2.81 5.20 14.14
N SER A 439 4.09 5.21 14.56
CA SER A 439 4.74 4.52 15.70
C SER A 439 6.22 4.15 15.42
N ALA A 440 6.68 4.12 14.17
CA ALA A 440 8.06 3.74 13.82
C ALA A 440 8.93 4.84 13.20
N SER A 441 8.44 6.08 13.09
CA SER A 441 9.22 7.24 12.60
C SER A 441 9.55 8.27 13.67
N ARG A 442 9.61 7.85 14.95
CA ARG A 442 10.54 8.56 15.83
C ARG A 442 11.93 8.23 15.28
N CYS A 443 12.53 9.21 14.63
CA CYS A 443 13.92 9.17 14.23
C CYS A 443 14.74 8.64 15.41
N PHE A 444 15.71 7.77 15.14
CA PHE A 444 16.68 7.18 16.08
C PHE A 444 17.46 8.20 16.96
N ARG A 445 17.16 9.50 16.88
CA ARG A 445 17.80 10.63 17.54
C ARG A 445 17.40 10.85 19.01
N GLY A 446 17.02 9.79 19.73
CA GLY A 446 16.54 9.86 21.11
C GLY A 446 17.54 9.37 22.14
N GLY A 447 18.82 9.79 22.10
CA GLY A 447 19.81 9.25 23.04
C GLY A 447 21.20 9.87 23.00
N SER A 448 21.34 11.20 23.00
CA SER A 448 22.63 11.82 23.37
C SER A 448 22.48 12.46 24.75
N GLY A 449 22.82 11.69 25.78
CA GLY A 449 23.04 12.22 27.12
C GLY A 449 24.22 13.19 27.09
N ARG A 450 23.98 14.44 27.50
CA ARG A 450 25.07 15.33 27.90
C ARG A 450 25.52 14.90 29.28
N SER A 451 26.67 14.23 29.34
CA SER A 451 27.50 14.21 30.54
C SER A 451 28.31 15.50 30.59
N SER A 452 28.04 16.32 31.59
CA SER A 452 28.95 17.35 32.10
C SER A 452 28.75 17.43 33.61
#